data_AF-A0A497S060-F1
#
_entry.id   AF-A0A497S060-F1
#
_cell.length_a   1.000
_cell.length_b   1.000
_cell.length_c   1.000
_cell.angle_alpha   90.00
_cell.angle_beta   90.00
_cell.angle_gamma   90.00
#
_symmetry.space_group_name_H-M   'P 1'
#
loop_
_entity.id
_entity.type
_entity.pdbx_description
1 polymer ?
#
loop_
_entity_poly.entity_id
_entity_poly.type
_entity_poly.pdbx_seq_one_letter_code
_entity_poly.pdbx_strand_id
1 'polypeptide(L)'
;MLVNVDFHIHGKYSGGTSESMTLDKIAEQGGLKGLDIIGTGDALHKGWIKHIKELLAEENDGIYSLKFQALGKRHSKFIIQTEVEDLNRVHHVILFPSLEAAESLRETLLRYSKDIDEDGRPHISLTGEELVDLSKEVDAMLGPAHAFT
;
A
#
# COMPACT_ATOMS: atom_id res chain seq x y z
N MET A 1 -18.10 -16.60 4.91
CA MET A 1 -17.31 -16.50 3.67
C MET A 1 -15.84 -16.65 4.05
N LEU A 2 -15.05 -17.42 3.29
CA LEU A 2 -13.60 -17.54 3.49
C LEU A 2 -12.90 -16.68 2.43
N VAL A 3 -11.85 -15.97 2.83
CA VAL A 3 -11.05 -15.09 1.97
C VAL A 3 -9.57 -15.22 2.35
N ASN A 4 -8.71 -15.37 1.34
CA ASN A 4 -7.26 -15.40 1.48
C ASN A 4 -6.69 -14.03 1.15
N VAL A 5 -5.78 -13.54 2.00
CA VAL A 5 -5.26 -12.17 1.87
C VAL A 5 -3.74 -12.11 2.03
N ASP A 6 -3.15 -11.11 1.40
CA ASP A 6 -1.75 -10.71 1.60
C ASP A 6 -1.66 -9.18 1.69
N PHE A 7 -1.47 -8.64 2.88
CA PHE A 7 -1.54 -7.20 3.15
C PHE A 7 -0.18 -6.54 3.33
N HIS A 8 0.91 -7.19 2.92
CA HIS A 8 2.21 -6.54 2.92
C HIS A 8 3.02 -6.97 1.71
N ILE A 9 2.95 -6.14 0.66
CA ILE A 9 3.79 -6.24 -0.52
C ILE A 9 4.41 -4.87 -0.82
N HIS A 10 5.27 -4.84 -1.84
CA HIS A 10 5.84 -3.62 -2.39
C HIS A 10 5.59 -3.49 -3.88
N GLY A 11 5.43 -2.25 -4.34
CA GLY A 11 5.37 -1.91 -5.76
C GLY A 11 6.76 -1.76 -6.37
N LYS A 12 6.80 -1.54 -7.68
CA LYS A 12 8.05 -1.39 -8.47
C LYS A 12 8.94 -0.21 -8.06
N TYR A 13 8.45 0.72 -7.23
CA TYR A 13 9.22 1.89 -6.80
C TYR A 13 10.02 1.64 -5.52
N SER A 14 9.76 0.53 -4.81
CA SER A 14 10.54 0.15 -3.64
C SER A 14 11.90 -0.42 -4.03
N GLY A 15 12.95 0.00 -3.33
CA GLY A 15 14.30 -0.55 -3.50
C GLY A 15 14.34 -2.08 -3.34
N GLY A 16 15.05 -2.77 -4.24
CA GLY A 16 15.21 -4.23 -4.19
C GLY A 16 14.01 -5.04 -4.68
N THR A 17 13.01 -4.39 -5.28
CA THR A 17 11.84 -5.06 -5.88
C THR A 17 11.97 -5.25 -7.39
N SER A 18 11.12 -6.09 -7.97
CA SER A 18 11.08 -6.30 -9.42
C SER A 18 10.33 -5.16 -10.11
N GLU A 19 10.84 -4.72 -11.26
CA GLU A 19 10.11 -3.83 -12.20
C GLU A 19 8.75 -4.40 -12.65
N SER A 20 8.54 -5.72 -12.49
CA SER A 20 7.26 -6.37 -12.76
C SER A 20 6.25 -6.28 -11.61
N MET A 21 6.58 -5.63 -10.49
CA MET A 21 5.63 -5.33 -9.41
C MET A 21 4.71 -4.18 -9.83
N THR A 22 3.87 -4.42 -10.83
CA THR A 22 2.81 -3.51 -11.31
C THR A 22 1.44 -4.05 -10.89
N LEU A 23 0.46 -3.17 -10.63
CA LEU A 23 -0.84 -3.57 -10.06
C LEU A 23 -1.58 -4.62 -10.91
N ASP A 24 -1.49 -4.52 -12.24
CA ASP A 24 -2.06 -5.49 -13.18
C ASP A 24 -1.44 -6.89 -13.02
N LYS A 25 -0.11 -6.97 -12.95
CA LYS A 25 0.62 -8.23 -12.75
C LYS A 25 0.39 -8.79 -11.34
N ILE A 26 0.39 -7.93 -10.32
CA ILE A 26 0.11 -8.32 -8.93
C ILE A 26 -1.27 -8.96 -8.85
N ALA A 27 -2.30 -8.33 -9.44
CA ALA A 27 -3.66 -8.86 -9.42
C ALA A 27 -3.77 -10.21 -10.14
N GLU A 28 -3.13 -10.35 -11.31
CA GLU A 28 -3.11 -11.60 -12.07
C GLU A 28 -2.41 -12.72 -11.29
N GLN A 29 -1.19 -12.47 -10.80
CA GLN A 29 -0.42 -13.49 -10.07
C GLN A 29 -1.06 -13.83 -8.72
N GLY A 30 -1.64 -12.85 -8.03
CA GLY A 30 -2.44 -13.06 -6.83
C GLY A 30 -3.65 -13.97 -7.08
N GLY A 31 -4.36 -13.73 -8.19
CA GLY A 31 -5.47 -14.55 -8.63
C GLY A 31 -5.05 -16.00 -8.90
N LEU A 32 -3.91 -16.21 -9.57
CA LEU A 32 -3.32 -17.54 -9.79
C LEU A 32 -2.89 -18.22 -8.48
N LYS A 33 -2.36 -17.45 -7.53
CA LYS A 33 -1.96 -17.94 -6.21
C LYS A 33 -3.16 -18.35 -5.34
N GLY A 34 -4.36 -17.84 -5.63
CA GLY A 34 -5.58 -18.06 -4.87
C GLY A 34 -5.84 -16.99 -3.79
N LEU A 35 -5.19 -15.83 -3.91
CA LEU A 35 -5.45 -14.67 -3.05
C LEU A 35 -6.71 -13.94 -3.53
N ASP A 36 -7.58 -13.56 -2.61
CA ASP A 36 -8.78 -12.79 -2.89
C ASP A 36 -8.49 -11.29 -2.84
N ILE A 37 -7.70 -10.83 -1.86
CA ILE A 37 -7.37 -9.42 -1.64
C ILE A 37 -5.88 -9.27 -1.33
N ILE A 38 -5.26 -8.23 -1.90
CA ILE A 38 -3.84 -7.91 -1.70
C ILE A 38 -3.70 -6.43 -1.30
N GLY A 39 -2.72 -6.08 -0.46
CA GLY A 39 -2.36 -4.69 -0.22
C GLY A 39 -1.77 -4.05 -1.49
N THR A 40 -2.04 -2.78 -1.78
CA THR A 40 -1.44 -2.15 -2.97
C THR A 40 0.09 -2.07 -2.91
N GLY A 41 0.68 -2.06 -1.70
CA GLY A 41 2.03 -1.56 -1.46
C GLY A 41 2.13 -0.05 -1.73
N ASP A 42 3.15 0.57 -1.15
CA ASP A 42 3.73 1.86 -1.56
C ASP A 42 2.73 3.03 -1.78
N ALA A 43 1.58 3.03 -1.09
CA ALA A 43 0.47 3.96 -1.34
C ALA A 43 0.76 5.44 -0.95
N LEU A 44 1.98 5.76 -0.51
CA LEU A 44 2.43 7.14 -0.28
C LEU A 44 3.26 7.71 -1.44
N HIS A 45 3.79 6.85 -2.31
CA HIS A 45 4.66 7.26 -3.40
C HIS A 45 3.85 7.90 -4.55
N LYS A 46 4.17 9.14 -4.98
CA LYS A 46 3.37 9.87 -5.99
C LYS A 46 3.16 9.10 -7.30
N GLY A 47 4.20 8.38 -7.75
CA GLY A 47 4.14 7.60 -8.98
C GLY A 47 3.24 6.38 -8.83
N TRP A 48 3.18 5.82 -7.62
CA TRP A 48 2.34 4.66 -7.32
C TRP A 48 0.88 5.07 -7.11
N ILE A 49 0.62 6.19 -6.43
CA ILE A 49 -0.71 6.79 -6.33
C ILE A 49 -1.30 7.07 -7.71
N LYS A 50 -0.51 7.65 -8.63
CA LYS A 50 -0.94 7.85 -10.02
C LYS A 50 -1.32 6.51 -10.68
N HIS A 51 -0.50 5.48 -10.48
CA HIS A 51 -0.76 4.14 -11.02
C HIS A 51 -2.04 3.51 -10.45
N ILE A 52 -2.28 3.67 -9.14
CA ILE A 52 -3.54 3.27 -8.48
C ILE A 52 -4.72 3.99 -9.12
N LYS A 53 -4.67 5.33 -9.25
CA LYS A 53 -5.75 6.13 -9.85
C LYS A 53 -6.02 5.76 -11.30
N GLU A 54 -4.99 5.39 -12.05
CA GLU A 54 -5.12 4.98 -13.45
C GLU A 54 -5.80 3.62 -13.57
N LEU A 55 -5.32 2.61 -12.82
CA LEU A 55 -5.71 1.21 -13.01
C LEU A 55 -6.83 0.71 -12.12
N LEU A 56 -7.03 1.31 -10.94
CA LEU A 56 -7.97 0.82 -9.93
C LEU A 56 -9.21 1.70 -9.83
N ALA A 57 -10.35 1.05 -9.60
CA ALA A 57 -11.60 1.69 -9.20
C ALA A 57 -12.09 1.04 -7.90
N GLU A 58 -12.62 1.86 -7.00
CA GLU A 58 -13.24 1.36 -5.79
C GLU A 58 -14.55 0.63 -6.16
N GLU A 59 -14.72 -0.57 -5.62
CA GLU A 59 -15.96 -1.34 -5.77
C GLU A 59 -16.90 -1.13 -4.58
N ASN A 60 -16.36 -1.20 -3.36
CA ASN A 60 -17.10 -1.04 -2.12
C ASN A 60 -16.18 -0.86 -0.91
N ASP A 61 -16.52 0.04 0.01
CA ASP A 61 -15.94 0.17 1.35
C ASP A 61 -14.40 -0.02 1.42
N GLY A 62 -13.64 0.69 0.57
CA GLY A 62 -12.17 0.62 0.55
C GLY A 62 -11.56 -0.56 -0.21
N ILE A 63 -12.39 -1.39 -0.86
CA ILE A 63 -11.94 -2.47 -1.75
C ILE A 63 -11.89 -1.97 -3.19
N TYR A 64 -10.75 -2.16 -3.83
CA TYR A 64 -10.47 -1.71 -5.19
C TYR A 64 -10.28 -2.88 -6.15
N SER A 65 -10.67 -2.71 -7.40
CA SER A 65 -10.40 -3.68 -8.47
C SER A 65 -9.82 -3.01 -9.70
N LEU A 66 -9.17 -3.81 -10.55
CA LEU A 66 -8.70 -3.35 -11.85
C LEU A 66 -9.90 -2.91 -12.70
N LYS A 67 -9.84 -1.68 -13.24
CA LYS A 67 -10.84 -1.15 -14.19
C LYS A 67 -11.00 -1.99 -15.44
N PHE A 68 -9.91 -2.62 -15.89
CA PHE A 68 -9.87 -3.48 -17.06
C PHE A 68 -9.25 -4.82 -16.67
N GLN A 69 -10.00 -5.91 -16.90
CA GLN A 69 -9.59 -7.26 -16.55
C GLN A 69 -9.72 -8.17 -17.77
N ALA A 70 -8.74 -9.07 -17.94
CA ALA A 70 -8.82 -10.10 -18.96
C ALA A 70 -9.96 -11.09 -18.63
N LEU A 71 -10.85 -11.31 -19.58
CA LEU A 71 -11.96 -12.27 -19.41
C LEU A 71 -11.43 -13.68 -19.13
N GLY A 72 -12.10 -14.38 -18.22
CA GLY A 72 -11.79 -15.76 -17.87
C GLY A 72 -10.59 -15.94 -16.94
N LYS A 73 -9.93 -14.85 -16.51
CA LYS A 73 -8.89 -14.89 -15.47
C LYS A 73 -9.43 -14.38 -14.14
N ARG A 74 -9.01 -15.04 -13.07
CA ARG A 74 -9.21 -14.55 -11.70
C ARG A 74 -8.17 -13.48 -11.41
N HIS A 75 -8.60 -12.36 -10.85
CA HIS A 75 -7.72 -11.28 -10.39
C HIS A 75 -8.01 -11.02 -8.92
N SER A 76 -6.95 -10.80 -8.13
CA SER A 76 -7.12 -10.32 -6.76
C SER A 76 -7.62 -8.88 -6.76
N LYS A 77 -8.41 -8.54 -5.74
CA LYS A 77 -8.78 -7.16 -5.42
C LYS A 77 -7.71 -6.52 -4.53
N PHE A 78 -7.86 -5.24 -4.24
CA PHE A 78 -6.90 -4.48 -3.46
C PHE A 78 -7.52 -3.78 -2.26
N ILE A 79 -6.72 -3.64 -1.21
CA ILE A 79 -6.87 -2.58 -0.20
C ILE A 79 -5.69 -1.63 -0.31
N ILE A 80 -5.91 -0.35 0.00
CA ILE A 80 -4.83 0.63 -0.02
C ILE A 80 -3.90 0.38 1.16
N GLN A 81 -2.61 0.22 0.87
CA GLN A 81 -1.60 -0.18 1.85
C GLN A 81 -0.25 0.46 1.55
N THR A 82 0.51 0.78 2.59
CA THR A 82 1.93 1.16 2.49
C THR A 82 2.74 0.52 3.63
N GLU A 83 4.05 0.58 3.52
CA GLU A 83 4.97 0.43 4.64
C GLU A 83 5.83 1.70 4.75
N VAL A 84 6.24 2.05 5.96
CA VAL A 84 7.18 3.15 6.23
C VAL A 84 8.28 2.70 7.18
N GLU A 85 9.48 3.27 7.05
CA GLU A 85 10.58 3.13 8.02
C GLU A 85 10.58 4.37 8.94
N ASP A 86 10.55 4.18 10.26
CA ASP A 86 10.55 5.29 11.23
C ASP A 86 11.96 5.79 11.58
N LEU A 87 12.07 6.80 12.44
CA LEU A 87 13.33 7.39 12.88
C LEU A 87 14.33 6.37 13.49
N ASN A 88 13.83 5.28 14.08
CA ASN A 88 14.62 4.21 14.68
C ASN A 88 14.84 3.04 13.72
N ARG A 89 14.47 3.21 12.45
CA ARG A 89 14.50 2.20 11.40
C ARG A 89 13.55 1.02 11.65
N VAL A 90 12.50 1.25 12.44
CA VAL A 90 11.43 0.26 12.64
C VAL A 90 10.44 0.40 11.49
N HIS A 91 10.05 -0.75 10.94
CA HIS A 91 9.09 -0.81 9.85
C HIS A 91 7.66 -0.92 10.36
N HIS A 92 6.77 -0.14 9.75
CA HIS A 92 5.35 -0.09 10.10
C HIS A 92 4.50 -0.27 8.84
N VAL A 93 3.57 -1.24 8.87
CA VAL A 93 2.55 -1.40 7.83
C VAL A 93 1.36 -0.53 8.18
N ILE A 94 0.81 0.14 7.17
CA ILE A 94 -0.38 0.99 7.30
C ILE A 94 -1.42 0.53 6.28
N LEU A 95 -2.64 0.24 6.75
CA LEU A 95 -3.80 -0.10 5.94
C LEU A 95 -4.79 1.07 5.99
N PHE A 96 -5.20 1.55 4.82
CA PHE A 96 -6.05 2.73 4.69
C PHE A 96 -7.49 2.33 4.34
N PRO A 97 -8.49 3.07 4.85
CA PRO A 97 -9.89 2.85 4.47
C PRO A 97 -10.19 3.31 3.04
N SER A 98 -9.38 4.21 2.48
CA SER A 98 -9.51 4.66 1.08
C SER A 98 -8.19 5.25 0.56
N LEU A 99 -8.13 5.52 -0.74
CA LEU A 99 -6.99 6.20 -1.35
C LEU A 99 -6.84 7.64 -0.83
N GLU A 100 -7.96 8.33 -0.59
CA GLU A 100 -7.98 9.70 -0.07
C GLU A 100 -7.37 9.76 1.34
N ALA A 101 -7.59 8.75 2.18
CA ALA A 101 -6.95 8.65 3.49
C ALA A 101 -5.43 8.51 3.35
N ALA A 102 -4.94 7.70 2.41
CA ALA A 102 -3.52 7.59 2.11
C ALA A 102 -2.92 8.91 1.59
N GLU A 103 -3.62 9.62 0.70
CA GLU A 103 -3.20 10.92 0.21
C GLU A 103 -3.18 11.98 1.32
N SER A 104 -4.17 11.98 2.22
CA SER A 104 -4.21 12.89 3.37
C SER A 104 -3.04 12.66 4.34
N LEU A 105 -2.72 11.39 4.64
CA LEU A 105 -1.55 11.06 5.46
C LEU A 105 -0.26 11.47 4.75
N ARG A 106 -0.15 11.19 3.44
CA ARG A 106 1.01 11.60 2.62
C ARG A 106 1.29 13.10 2.74
N GLU A 107 0.27 13.94 2.59
CA GLU A 107 0.45 15.41 2.66
C GLU A 107 1.03 15.84 4.02
N THR A 108 0.63 15.17 5.09
CA THR A 108 1.20 15.39 6.43
C THR A 108 2.64 14.91 6.53
N LEU A 109 2.95 13.74 5.96
CA LEU A 109 4.27 13.11 6.03
C LEU A 109 5.32 13.75 5.13
N LEU A 110 4.94 14.52 4.12
CA LEU A 110 5.87 15.24 3.22
C LEU A 110 6.90 16.08 3.96
N ARG A 111 6.54 16.69 5.10
CA ARG A 111 7.45 17.53 5.88
C ARG A 111 8.47 16.73 6.70
N TYR A 112 8.28 15.41 6.81
CA TYR A 112 9.07 14.49 7.64
C TYR A 112 9.88 13.48 6.84
N SER A 113 9.68 13.41 5.52
CA SER A 113 10.37 12.49 4.62
C SER A 113 11.06 13.24 3.48
N LYS A 114 12.26 12.78 3.13
CA LYS A 114 13.02 13.32 1.99
C LYS A 114 12.95 12.41 0.75
N ASP A 115 12.42 11.21 0.91
CA ASP A 115 12.47 10.10 -0.04
C ASP A 115 11.08 9.51 -0.36
N ILE A 116 9.99 10.12 0.12
CA ILE A 116 8.59 9.71 -0.15
C ILE A 116 8.23 9.57 -1.63
N ASP A 117 8.98 10.22 -2.50
CA ASP A 117 8.81 10.17 -3.95
C ASP A 117 9.99 9.50 -4.68
N GLU A 118 10.96 8.97 -3.93
CA GLU A 118 12.16 8.31 -4.46
C GLU A 118 12.17 6.81 -4.16
N ASP A 119 11.60 6.38 -3.03
CA ASP A 119 11.44 4.97 -2.65
C ASP A 119 9.97 4.66 -2.29
N GLY A 120 9.53 3.44 -2.57
CA GLY A 120 8.21 2.95 -2.21
C GLY A 120 8.01 2.68 -0.71
N ARG A 121 9.10 2.46 0.05
CA ARG A 121 9.12 2.43 1.53
C ARG A 121 9.91 3.64 2.04
N PRO A 122 9.26 4.78 2.26
CA PRO A 122 9.96 5.99 2.65
C PRO A 122 10.41 5.97 4.11
N HIS A 123 11.53 6.63 4.36
CA HIS A 123 11.96 6.95 5.71
C HIS A 123 11.24 8.21 6.21
N ILE A 124 10.56 8.07 7.35
CA ILE A 124 9.84 9.15 8.02
C ILE A 124 10.59 9.53 9.29
N SER A 125 10.95 10.81 9.44
CA SER A 125 11.67 11.35 10.60
C SER A 125 10.74 11.56 11.81
N LEU A 126 9.96 10.53 12.16
CA LEU A 126 9.02 10.46 13.27
C LEU A 126 9.22 9.13 14.01
N THR A 127 8.81 9.08 15.26
CA THR A 127 8.72 7.85 16.04
C THR A 127 7.49 7.02 15.64
N GLY A 128 7.50 5.72 15.95
CA GLY A 128 6.31 4.88 15.79
C GLY A 128 5.06 5.39 16.53
N GLU A 129 5.23 6.03 17.70
CA GLU A 129 4.10 6.63 18.44
C GLU A 129 3.46 7.77 17.66
N GLU A 130 4.27 8.71 17.15
CA GLU A 130 3.79 9.80 16.30
C GLU A 130 3.13 9.28 15.01
N LEU A 131 3.68 8.23 14.41
CA LEU A 131 3.08 7.58 13.23
C LEU A 131 1.72 6.97 13.53
N VAL A 132 1.56 6.33 14.70
CA VAL A 132 0.27 5.79 15.15
C VAL A 132 -0.76 6.90 15.29
N ASP A 133 -0.40 8.02 15.92
CA ASP A 133 -1.32 9.13 16.14
C ASP A 133 -1.75 9.77 14.82
N LEU A 134 -0.81 10.05 13.91
CA LEU A 134 -1.13 10.57 12.57
C LEU A 134 -1.97 9.59 11.73
N SER A 135 -1.72 8.29 11.83
CA SER A 135 -2.50 7.28 11.10
C SER A 135 -3.95 7.21 11.59
N LYS A 136 -4.18 7.39 12.90
CA LYS A 136 -5.54 7.47 13.46
C LYS A 136 -6.33 8.68 12.96
N GLU A 137 -5.67 9.81 12.70
CA GLU A 137 -6.35 11.02 12.19
C GLU A 137 -6.99 10.81 10.81
N VAL A 138 -6.53 9.82 10.05
CA VAL A 138 -7.08 9.44 8.73
C VAL A 138 -7.81 8.10 8.75
N ASP A 139 -8.20 7.61 9.94
CA ASP A 139 -8.86 6.32 10.17
C ASP A 139 -8.07 5.10 9.62
N ALA A 140 -6.75 5.22 9.50
CA ALA A 140 -5.88 4.14 9.06
C ALA A 140 -5.45 3.23 10.22
N MET A 141 -5.28 1.94 9.93
CA MET A 141 -4.70 0.98 10.86
C MET A 141 -3.19 0.94 10.67
N LEU A 142 -2.42 1.05 11.74
CA LEU A 142 -0.95 0.93 11.73
C LEU A 142 -0.49 -0.15 12.72
N GLY A 143 0.52 -0.92 12.34
CA GLY A 143 1.21 -1.85 13.24
C GLY A 143 2.64 -2.15 12.79
N PRO A 144 3.46 -2.76 13.67
CA PRO A 144 4.81 -3.17 13.30
C PRO A 144 4.73 -4.23 12.20
N ALA A 145 5.53 -4.06 11.13
CA ALA A 145 5.47 -4.88 9.93
C ALA A 145 5.88 -6.34 10.20
N HIS A 146 7.17 -6.54 10.50
CA HIS A 146 7.79 -7.84 10.74
C HIS A 146 8.57 -7.78 12.05
N ALA A 147 7.83 -7.81 13.16
CA ALA A 147 8.31 -7.45 14.51
C ALA A 147 9.46 -8.29 15.10
N PHE A 148 9.83 -9.40 14.45
CA PHE A 148 10.80 -10.37 14.96
C PHE A 148 11.93 -10.69 13.98
N THR A 149 12.13 -9.86 12.96
CA THR A 149 13.14 -10.04 11.91
C THR A 149 14.03 -8.82 11.77
#